data_AF-A0A8T1DR22-F1
#
_entry.id   AF-A0A8T1DR22-F1
#
_cell.length_a   1.000
_cell.length_b   1.000
_cell.length_c   1.000
_cell.angle_alpha   90.00
_cell.angle_beta   90.00
_cell.angle_gamma   90.00
#
_symmetry.space_group_name_H-M   'P 1'
#
loop_
_entity.id
_entity.type
_entity.pdbx_description
1 polymer ?
#
loop_
_entity_poly.entity_id
_entity_poly.type
_entity_poly.pdbx_seq_one_letter_code
_entity_poly.pdbx_strand_id
1 'polypeptide(L)'
;MNSLAAFSLSTALVPTPNQPANPARAKRNLTDHDRQDVVLFLFERSIGGALSDGDLGTVAAHFSVSIPTVERVWKRFKDAWKTVGIVGVNSKIPEYSGRKKIDHSTVLAQVPPVPLRRRGNQRSHTKELGLPRAAIQAALIDGLLCRHSTRNCPLLTDVNKKTRMRFALKHVSRDPTGLIFSSMHNVVYLDEKWFNEDKDNRTVYGLPGEALPLRRRKSKRFIGKTMFLAAVARSR
;
A
#
# COMPACT_ATOMS: atom_id res chain seq x y z
N MET A 1 -79.02 29.25 -49.56
CA MET A 1 -78.74 30.70 -49.66
C MET A 1 -77.41 30.96 -48.98
N ASN A 2 -76.43 31.44 -49.76
CA ASN A 2 -75.18 32.12 -49.34
C ASN A 2 -74.18 31.25 -48.54
N SER A 3 -72.86 31.35 -48.66
CA SER A 3 -71.94 32.10 -49.51
C SER A 3 -70.54 31.54 -49.19
N LEU A 4 -69.67 31.55 -50.19
CA LEU A 4 -68.24 31.24 -50.15
C LEU A 4 -67.46 32.19 -49.22
N ALA A 5 -66.48 31.66 -48.48
CA ALA A 5 -65.22 32.36 -48.24
C ALA A 5 -64.09 31.36 -47.89
N ALA A 6 -63.12 31.27 -48.79
CA ALA A 6 -61.79 30.73 -48.56
C ALA A 6 -61.00 31.66 -47.62
N PHE A 7 -59.96 31.16 -46.93
CA PHE A 7 -58.64 31.82 -46.88
C PHE A 7 -57.55 30.91 -46.26
N SER A 8 -56.55 30.61 -47.10
CA SER A 8 -55.11 30.44 -46.90
C SER A 8 -54.52 29.70 -45.67
N LEU A 9 -53.67 28.74 -46.03
CA LEU A 9 -52.60 28.11 -45.23
C LEU A 9 -51.70 29.16 -44.56
N SER A 10 -51.38 28.94 -43.27
CA SER A 10 -50.27 29.59 -42.57
C SER A 10 -49.33 28.52 -42.01
N THR A 11 -48.22 28.34 -42.72
CA THR A 11 -47.01 27.65 -42.28
C THR A 11 -46.49 28.24 -40.98
N ALA A 12 -46.43 27.45 -39.92
CA ALA A 12 -45.63 27.75 -38.74
C ALA A 12 -44.66 26.59 -38.48
N LEU A 13 -43.38 26.93 -38.46
CA LEU A 13 -42.24 26.04 -38.31
C LEU A 13 -42.39 25.13 -37.07
N VAL A 14 -42.17 23.83 -37.29
CA VAL A 14 -41.85 22.86 -36.24
C VAL A 14 -40.48 23.24 -35.65
N PRO A 15 -40.34 23.44 -34.34
CA PRO A 15 -39.04 23.63 -33.72
C PRO A 15 -38.25 22.32 -33.79
N THR A 16 -37.08 22.40 -34.43
CA THR A 16 -36.08 21.33 -34.48
C THR A 16 -35.64 20.95 -33.07
N PRO A 17 -35.50 19.66 -32.73
CA PRO A 17 -34.86 19.27 -31.50
C PRO A 17 -33.38 19.63 -31.57
N ASN A 18 -32.97 20.49 -30.65
CA ASN A 18 -31.60 20.87 -30.36
C ASN A 18 -30.65 19.67 -30.45
N GLN A 19 -29.69 19.72 -31.37
CA GLN A 19 -28.52 18.84 -31.37
C GLN A 19 -27.73 19.10 -30.08
N PRO A 20 -27.47 18.09 -29.23
CA PRO A 20 -26.45 18.26 -28.20
C PRO A 20 -25.06 18.30 -28.84
N ALA A 21 -24.33 19.31 -28.43
CA ALA A 21 -22.96 19.63 -28.80
C ALA A 21 -22.02 18.41 -28.80
N ASN A 22 -21.14 18.37 -29.79
CA ASN A 22 -20.10 17.39 -30.01
C ASN A 22 -19.04 17.46 -28.89
N PRO A 23 -18.93 16.48 -27.97
CA PRO A 23 -17.78 16.43 -27.08
C PRO A 23 -16.64 15.76 -27.84
N ALA A 24 -15.47 16.40 -27.87
CA ALA A 24 -14.22 15.77 -28.29
C ALA A 24 -14.02 14.48 -27.46
N ARG A 25 -14.45 13.35 -28.01
CA ARG A 25 -14.51 12.06 -27.34
C ARG A 25 -13.07 11.54 -27.26
N ALA A 26 -12.43 11.69 -26.10
CA ALA A 26 -11.31 10.84 -25.74
C ALA A 26 -11.74 9.40 -26.07
N LYS A 27 -11.01 8.72 -26.96
CA LYS A 27 -11.36 7.38 -27.46
C LYS A 27 -11.37 6.41 -26.28
N ARG A 28 -12.50 6.29 -25.59
CA ARG A 28 -12.70 5.32 -24.51
C ARG A 28 -12.52 3.94 -25.14
N ASN A 29 -11.59 3.16 -24.60
CA ASN A 29 -11.53 1.73 -24.91
C ASN A 29 -12.90 1.12 -24.62
N LEU A 30 -13.38 0.21 -25.49
CA LEU A 30 -14.60 -0.54 -25.21
C LEU A 30 -14.52 -1.15 -23.81
N THR A 31 -15.63 -1.19 -23.09
CA THR A 31 -15.72 -1.99 -21.86
C THR A 31 -15.79 -3.48 -22.21
N ASP A 32 -15.62 -4.35 -21.22
CA ASP A 32 -15.74 -5.80 -21.47
C ASP A 32 -17.16 -6.18 -21.88
N HIS A 33 -18.16 -5.49 -21.34
CA HIS A 33 -19.55 -5.66 -21.75
C HIS A 33 -19.77 -5.21 -23.20
N ASP A 34 -19.30 -4.02 -23.59
CA ASP A 34 -19.43 -3.54 -24.98
C ASP A 34 -18.78 -4.52 -25.98
N ARG A 35 -17.66 -5.15 -25.61
CA ARG A 35 -17.00 -6.15 -26.46
C ARG A 35 -17.84 -7.41 -26.62
N GLN A 36 -18.52 -7.85 -25.57
CA GLN A 36 -19.42 -9.00 -25.62
C GLN A 36 -20.69 -8.68 -26.42
N ASP A 37 -21.25 -7.48 -26.26
CA ASP A 37 -22.41 -7.02 -27.02
C ASP A 37 -22.12 -6.91 -28.52
N VAL A 38 -20.93 -6.43 -28.89
CA VAL A 38 -20.47 -6.42 -30.29
C VAL A 38 -20.48 -7.84 -30.88
N VAL A 39 -20.07 -8.83 -30.09
CA VAL A 39 -20.05 -10.23 -30.53
C VAL A 39 -21.47 -10.78 -30.66
N LEU A 40 -22.36 -10.50 -29.71
CA LEU A 40 -23.76 -10.92 -29.77
C LEU A 40 -24.46 -10.33 -31.00
N PHE A 41 -24.28 -9.03 -31.27
CA PHE A 41 -24.81 -8.35 -32.45
C PHE A 41 -24.30 -8.94 -33.77
N LEU A 42 -23.02 -9.33 -33.82
CA LEU A 42 -22.46 -10.01 -34.99
C LEU A 42 -23.00 -11.44 -35.12
N PHE A 43 -23.23 -12.12 -34.00
CA PHE A 43 -23.74 -13.49 -33.98
C PHE A 43 -25.17 -13.56 -34.52
N GLU A 44 -26.05 -12.64 -34.11
CA GLU A 44 -27.43 -12.51 -34.62
C GLU A 44 -27.50 -12.30 -36.13
N ARG A 45 -26.49 -11.63 -36.70
CA ARG A 45 -26.41 -11.33 -38.14
C ARG A 45 -25.66 -12.40 -38.93
N SER A 46 -24.92 -13.27 -38.24
CA SER A 46 -24.13 -14.31 -38.89
C SER A 46 -25.00 -15.48 -39.32
N ILE A 47 -24.85 -15.91 -40.58
CA ILE A 47 -25.51 -17.10 -41.10
C ILE A 47 -24.45 -18.17 -41.28
N GLY A 48 -24.54 -19.27 -40.54
CA GLY A 48 -23.55 -20.36 -40.58
C GLY A 48 -22.14 -19.94 -40.13
N GLY A 49 -22.03 -18.88 -39.33
CA GLY A 49 -20.73 -18.34 -38.87
C GLY A 49 -20.02 -17.44 -39.89
N ALA A 50 -20.65 -17.15 -41.03
CA ALA A 50 -20.19 -16.15 -41.99
C ALA A 50 -20.95 -14.82 -41.79
N LEU A 51 -20.21 -13.72 -41.85
CA LEU A 51 -20.77 -12.36 -41.84
C LEU A 51 -20.88 -11.87 -43.29
N SER A 52 -21.94 -11.14 -43.60
CA SER A 52 -22.14 -10.54 -44.91
C SER A 52 -21.30 -9.28 -45.09
N ASP A 53 -21.09 -8.88 -46.35
CA ASP A 53 -20.34 -7.67 -46.65
C ASP A 53 -21.10 -6.44 -46.14
N GLY A 54 -20.42 -5.62 -45.34
CA GLY A 54 -21.02 -4.45 -44.66
C GLY A 54 -21.52 -4.67 -43.23
N ASP A 55 -21.70 -5.91 -42.74
CA ASP A 55 -22.18 -6.16 -41.36
C ASP A 55 -21.24 -5.57 -40.30
N LEU A 56 -19.92 -5.68 -40.53
CA LEU A 56 -18.92 -5.07 -39.67
C LEU A 56 -19.05 -3.54 -39.64
N GLY A 57 -19.44 -2.93 -40.76
CA GLY A 57 -19.70 -1.49 -40.88
C GLY A 57 -20.94 -1.07 -40.11
N THR A 58 -22.03 -1.84 -40.20
CA THR A 58 -23.27 -1.60 -39.45
C THR A 58 -23.04 -1.69 -37.94
N VAL A 59 -22.33 -2.73 -37.49
CA VAL A 59 -21.99 -2.89 -36.06
C VAL A 59 -21.02 -1.80 -35.60
N ALA A 60 -20.03 -1.44 -36.42
CA ALA A 60 -19.12 -0.33 -36.12
C ALA A 60 -19.87 1.01 -35.93
N ALA A 61 -20.86 1.29 -36.78
CA ALA A 61 -21.71 2.47 -36.64
C ALA A 61 -22.56 2.42 -35.36
N HIS A 62 -23.17 1.27 -35.05
CA HIS A 62 -23.99 1.07 -33.85
C HIS A 62 -23.22 1.35 -32.55
N PHE A 63 -22.01 0.80 -32.42
CA PHE A 63 -21.16 1.00 -31.24
C PHE A 63 -20.29 2.26 -31.29
N SER A 64 -20.36 3.05 -32.38
CA SER A 64 -19.54 4.25 -32.61
C SER A 64 -18.03 3.95 -32.47
N VAL A 65 -17.57 2.88 -33.12
CA VAL A 65 -16.18 2.38 -33.13
C VAL A 65 -15.69 2.21 -34.57
N SER A 66 -14.39 2.04 -34.76
CA SER A 66 -13.85 1.78 -36.11
C SER A 66 -14.07 0.31 -36.53
N ILE A 67 -14.28 0.07 -37.83
CA ILE A 67 -14.41 -1.28 -38.41
C ILE A 67 -13.25 -2.21 -37.98
N PRO A 68 -11.97 -1.79 -38.00
CA PRO A 68 -10.86 -2.64 -37.53
C PRO A 68 -10.93 -3.01 -36.04
N THR A 69 -11.66 -2.24 -35.23
CA THR A 69 -11.87 -2.59 -33.81
C THR A 69 -12.88 -3.72 -33.69
N VAL A 70 -13.99 -3.65 -34.42
CA VAL A 70 -15.00 -4.72 -34.49
C VAL A 70 -14.38 -6.00 -35.05
N GLU A 71 -13.58 -5.90 -36.12
CA GLU A 71 -12.88 -7.04 -36.71
C GLU A 71 -11.91 -7.71 -35.72
N ARG A 72 -11.14 -6.92 -34.95
CA ARG A 72 -10.25 -7.47 -33.91
C ARG A 72 -11.02 -8.17 -32.80
N VAL A 73 -12.17 -7.64 -32.39
CA VAL A 73 -13.05 -8.26 -31.39
C VAL A 73 -13.58 -9.59 -31.92
N TRP A 74 -14.08 -9.62 -33.15
CA TRP A 74 -14.58 -10.84 -33.80
C TRP A 74 -13.50 -11.91 -34.01
N LYS A 75 -12.28 -11.51 -34.41
CA LYS A 75 -11.15 -12.44 -34.53
C LYS A 75 -10.80 -13.07 -33.18
N ARG A 76 -10.72 -12.26 -32.11
CA ARG A 76 -10.47 -12.76 -30.75
C ARG A 76 -11.56 -13.71 -30.28
N PHE A 77 -12.81 -13.42 -30.59
CA PHE A 77 -13.92 -14.30 -30.31
C PHE A 77 -13.72 -15.66 -30.98
N LYS A 78 -13.45 -15.70 -32.30
CA LYS A 78 -13.22 -16.97 -33.02
C LYS A 78 -12.05 -17.77 -32.43
N ASP A 79 -10.96 -17.10 -32.05
CA ASP A 79 -9.79 -17.74 -31.45
C ASP A 79 -10.10 -18.32 -30.05
N ALA A 80 -10.92 -17.62 -29.25
CA ALA A 80 -11.24 -18.01 -27.87
C ALA A 80 -12.52 -18.84 -27.73
N TRP A 81 -13.34 -18.95 -28.79
CA TRP A 81 -14.66 -19.58 -28.74
C TRP A 81 -14.62 -21.01 -28.21
N LYS A 82 -13.64 -21.80 -28.66
CA LYS A 82 -13.49 -23.21 -28.26
C LYS A 82 -12.94 -23.41 -26.85
N THR A 83 -12.32 -22.38 -26.25
CA THR A 83 -11.60 -22.51 -24.97
C THR A 83 -12.32 -21.82 -23.83
N VAL A 84 -12.62 -20.53 -23.98
CA VAL A 84 -13.16 -19.66 -22.91
C VAL A 84 -14.52 -19.06 -23.30
N GLY A 85 -14.96 -19.27 -24.55
CA GLY A 85 -16.21 -18.72 -25.07
C GLY A 85 -16.17 -17.19 -25.18
N ILE A 86 -17.32 -16.55 -24.94
CA ILE A 86 -17.49 -15.09 -25.12
C ILE A 86 -16.63 -14.24 -24.16
N VAL A 87 -16.25 -14.80 -23.01
CA VAL A 87 -15.39 -14.13 -22.00
C VAL A 87 -13.97 -13.90 -22.54
N GLY A 88 -13.53 -14.70 -23.52
CA GLY A 88 -12.21 -14.56 -24.15
C GLY A 88 -12.01 -13.26 -24.94
N VAL A 89 -13.08 -12.47 -25.13
CA VAL A 89 -13.07 -11.21 -25.87
C VAL A 89 -12.72 -10.02 -24.97
N ASN A 90 -12.74 -10.20 -23.65
CA ASN A 90 -12.45 -9.17 -22.66
C ASN A 90 -11.07 -8.50 -22.89
N SER A 91 -10.90 -7.33 -22.31
CA SER A 91 -9.67 -6.57 -22.39
C SER A 91 -8.50 -7.38 -21.82
N LYS A 92 -7.43 -7.48 -22.61
CA LYS A 92 -6.14 -8.03 -22.17
C LYS A 92 -5.28 -6.98 -21.45
N ILE A 93 -5.69 -5.72 -21.42
CA ILE A 93 -4.92 -4.63 -20.77
C ILE A 93 -4.61 -4.95 -19.30
N PRO A 94 -5.54 -5.46 -18.47
CA PRO A 94 -5.23 -5.83 -17.08
C PRO A 94 -4.12 -6.89 -16.97
N GLU A 95 -4.03 -7.78 -17.96
CA GLU A 95 -3.04 -8.86 -17.97
C GLU A 95 -1.68 -8.38 -18.52
N TYR A 96 -1.63 -7.54 -19.55
CA TYR A 96 -0.38 -7.18 -20.23
C TYR A 96 0.15 -5.79 -19.87
N SER A 97 -0.66 -4.95 -19.25
CA SER A 97 -0.29 -3.57 -18.93
C SER A 97 -0.19 -3.34 -17.42
N GLY A 98 0.56 -2.31 -17.04
CA GLY A 98 0.79 -1.94 -15.65
C GLY A 98 2.02 -2.60 -15.02
N ARG A 99 2.34 -2.15 -13.81
CA ARG A 99 3.46 -2.66 -13.02
C ARG A 99 3.13 -4.05 -12.51
N LYS A 100 3.95 -5.04 -12.87
CA LYS A 100 3.84 -6.40 -12.35
C LYS A 100 4.11 -6.44 -10.85
N LYS A 101 3.38 -7.29 -10.13
CA LYS A 101 3.61 -7.51 -8.70
C LYS A 101 5.01 -8.10 -8.51
N ILE A 102 5.71 -7.63 -7.49
CA ILE A 102 7.04 -8.14 -7.14
C ILE A 102 6.84 -9.54 -6.55
N ASP A 103 7.62 -10.50 -7.03
CA ASP A 103 7.63 -11.83 -6.43
C ASP A 103 8.39 -11.80 -5.10
N HIS A 104 7.73 -12.27 -4.05
CA HIS A 104 8.24 -12.35 -2.68
C HIS A 104 8.64 -13.77 -2.27
N SER A 105 8.46 -14.77 -3.15
CA SER A 105 8.77 -16.17 -2.91
C SER A 105 10.18 -16.38 -2.33
N THR A 106 11.17 -15.73 -2.92
CA THR A 106 12.58 -15.78 -2.48
C THR A 106 12.78 -15.23 -1.08
N VAL A 107 12.13 -14.11 -0.73
CA VAL A 107 12.21 -13.53 0.61
C VAL A 107 11.58 -14.48 1.64
N LEU A 108 10.39 -14.98 1.33
CA LEU A 108 9.62 -15.86 2.22
C LEU A 108 10.33 -17.20 2.48
N ALA A 109 11.01 -17.74 1.47
CA ALA A 109 11.78 -18.98 1.60
C ALA A 109 13.08 -18.79 2.42
N GLN A 110 13.75 -17.65 2.29
CA GLN A 110 15.06 -17.44 2.93
C GLN A 110 14.98 -16.90 4.36
N VAL A 111 13.86 -16.29 4.76
CA VAL A 111 13.70 -15.75 6.14
C VAL A 111 13.71 -16.84 7.23
N PRO A 112 12.93 -17.93 7.13
CA PRO A 112 12.85 -18.99 8.15
C PRO A 112 14.20 -19.59 8.60
N PRO A 113 15.15 -19.97 7.70
CA PRO A 113 16.41 -20.58 8.12
C PRO A 113 17.33 -19.62 8.90
N VAL A 114 17.18 -18.30 8.73
CA VAL A 114 18.01 -17.33 9.46
C VAL A 114 17.60 -17.31 10.93
N PRO A 115 18.51 -17.45 11.91
CA PRO A 115 18.16 -17.36 13.32
C PRO A 115 17.61 -15.98 13.69
N LEU A 116 16.60 -15.92 14.55
CA LEU A 116 15.91 -14.68 14.97
C LEU A 116 16.85 -13.60 15.53
N ARG A 117 17.98 -13.99 16.15
CA ARG A 117 19.03 -13.07 16.61
C ARG A 117 19.67 -12.26 15.48
N ARG A 118 19.70 -12.79 14.26
CA ARG A 118 20.32 -12.18 13.07
C ARG A 118 19.31 -11.44 12.18
N ARG A 119 18.01 -11.61 12.41
CA ARG A 119 16.93 -10.90 11.69
C ARG A 119 16.66 -9.49 12.24
N GLY A 120 17.73 -8.80 12.66
CA GLY A 120 17.67 -7.55 13.42
C GLY A 120 17.38 -6.31 12.55
N ASN A 121 18.40 -5.47 12.31
CA ASN A 121 18.27 -4.29 11.45
C ASN A 121 18.03 -4.73 9.99
N GLN A 122 17.28 -3.97 9.20
CA GLN A 122 17.10 -4.23 7.76
C GLN A 122 18.46 -4.41 7.07
N ARG A 123 19.42 -3.52 7.32
CA ARG A 123 20.76 -3.58 6.68
C ARG A 123 21.54 -4.86 7.01
N SER A 124 21.46 -5.32 8.26
CA SER A 124 22.11 -6.59 8.63
C SER A 124 21.34 -7.77 8.06
N HIS A 125 20.01 -7.71 8.10
CA HIS A 125 19.15 -8.79 7.61
C HIS A 125 19.27 -8.98 6.10
N THR A 126 19.35 -7.89 5.31
CA THR A 126 19.65 -7.96 3.87
C THR A 126 21.00 -8.61 3.61
N LYS A 127 22.01 -8.32 4.43
CA LYS A 127 23.35 -8.91 4.27
C LYS A 127 23.33 -10.41 4.57
N GLU A 128 22.58 -10.83 5.59
CA GLU A 128 22.43 -12.25 5.94
C GLU A 128 21.62 -13.02 4.88
N LEU A 129 20.61 -12.40 4.28
CA LEU A 129 19.79 -13.02 3.22
C LEU A 129 20.44 -12.93 1.83
N GLY A 130 21.41 -12.03 1.62
CA GLY A 130 21.94 -11.73 0.29
C GLY A 130 20.93 -11.05 -0.64
N LEU A 131 19.87 -10.45 -0.08
CA LEU A 131 18.79 -9.80 -0.84
C LEU A 131 18.89 -8.27 -0.80
N PRO A 132 18.43 -7.58 -1.86
CA PRO A 132 18.41 -6.12 -1.85
C PRO A 132 17.42 -5.61 -0.79
N ARG A 133 17.75 -4.47 -0.16
CA ARG A 133 16.88 -3.80 0.82
C ARG A 133 15.47 -3.54 0.31
N ALA A 134 15.35 -3.23 -0.99
CA ALA A 134 14.06 -2.99 -1.63
C ALA A 134 13.12 -4.21 -1.56
N ALA A 135 13.65 -5.44 -1.70
CA ALA A 135 12.85 -6.66 -1.62
C ALA A 135 12.25 -6.88 -0.23
N ILE A 136 13.05 -6.66 0.82
CA ILE A 136 12.58 -6.73 2.21
C ILE A 136 11.58 -5.61 2.50
N GLN A 137 11.84 -4.39 2.03
CA GLN A 137 10.93 -3.26 2.21
C GLN A 137 9.57 -3.51 1.53
N ALA A 138 9.57 -4.03 0.30
CA ALA A 138 8.34 -4.38 -0.40
C ALA A 138 7.58 -5.49 0.33
N ALA A 139 8.27 -6.53 0.83
CA ALA A 139 7.63 -7.59 1.61
C ALA A 139 7.01 -7.08 2.93
N LEU A 140 7.60 -6.04 3.55
CA LEU A 140 7.03 -5.38 4.72
C LEU A 140 5.78 -4.55 4.37
N ILE A 141 5.80 -3.84 3.24
CA ILE A 141 4.65 -3.05 2.76
C ILE A 141 3.48 -3.96 2.40
N ASP A 142 3.77 -5.09 1.75
CA ASP A 142 2.78 -6.11 1.37
C ASP A 142 2.30 -6.95 2.58
N GLY A 143 2.84 -6.71 3.78
CA GLY A 143 2.46 -7.42 5.02
C GLY A 143 2.91 -8.88 5.09
N LEU A 144 3.75 -9.31 4.14
CA LEU A 144 4.33 -10.66 4.06
C LEU A 144 5.51 -10.86 5.02
N LEU A 145 6.04 -9.77 5.55
CA LEU A 145 7.01 -9.73 6.64
C LEU A 145 6.51 -8.77 7.70
N CYS A 146 6.76 -9.07 8.98
CA CYS A 146 6.35 -8.24 10.09
C CYS A 146 7.55 -7.79 10.92
N ARG A 147 7.50 -6.53 11.38
CA ARG A 147 8.45 -6.00 12.34
C ARG A 147 7.88 -6.14 13.74
N HIS A 148 8.60 -6.86 14.60
CA HIS A 148 8.23 -6.99 16.01
C HIS A 148 9.29 -6.35 16.91
N SER A 149 8.83 -5.60 17.92
CA SER A 149 9.71 -5.01 18.92
C SER A 149 9.54 -5.73 20.26
N THR A 150 10.66 -6.17 20.83
CA THR A 150 10.71 -6.75 22.18
C THR A 150 11.40 -5.75 23.11
N ARG A 151 10.79 -5.44 24.26
CA ARG A 151 11.29 -4.47 25.25
C ARG A 151 11.53 -5.13 26.61
N ASN A 152 12.66 -4.81 27.23
CA ASN A 152 12.91 -5.05 28.65
C ASN A 152 12.45 -3.84 29.48
N CYS A 153 11.26 -3.90 30.08
CA CYS A 153 10.74 -2.83 30.95
C CYS A 153 11.19 -3.02 32.41
N PRO A 154 11.84 -2.03 33.05
CA PRO A 154 12.02 -2.01 34.50
C PRO A 154 10.73 -1.55 35.21
N LEU A 155 10.41 -2.19 36.35
CA LEU A 155 9.24 -1.85 37.16
C LEU A 155 9.55 -0.66 38.09
N LEU A 156 8.76 0.42 38.02
CA LEU A 156 8.91 1.59 38.89
C LEU A 156 7.90 1.52 40.05
N THR A 157 8.38 1.21 41.25
CA THR A 157 7.55 1.15 42.47
C THR A 157 7.29 2.55 43.05
N ASP A 158 6.23 2.70 43.86
CA ASP A 158 5.90 4.00 44.47
C ASP A 158 6.94 4.46 45.50
N VAL A 159 7.65 3.53 46.13
CA VAL A 159 8.80 3.84 46.98
C VAL A 159 9.89 4.53 46.18
N ASN A 160 10.22 4.00 44.99
CA ASN A 160 11.22 4.60 44.10
C ASN A 160 10.81 6.01 43.67
N LYS A 161 9.52 6.24 43.40
CA LYS A 161 9.00 7.58 43.05
C LYS A 161 9.18 8.56 44.21
N LYS A 162 8.77 8.19 45.44
CA LYS A 162 8.89 9.05 46.63
C LYS A 162 10.34 9.39 46.96
N THR A 163 11.25 8.42 46.87
CA THR A 163 12.69 8.66 47.10
C THR A 163 13.27 9.64 46.09
N ARG A 164 12.93 9.52 44.80
CA ARG A 164 13.37 10.47 43.77
C ARG A 164 12.84 11.89 44.03
N MET A 165 11.59 12.01 44.49
CA MET A 165 11.01 13.30 44.83
C MET A 165 11.71 13.98 46.00
N ARG A 166 11.98 13.22 47.08
CA ARG A 166 12.73 13.74 48.24
C ARG A 166 14.14 14.18 47.87
N PHE A 167 14.83 13.42 47.02
CA PHE A 167 16.14 13.80 46.50
C PHE A 167 16.08 15.13 45.75
N ALA A 168 15.13 15.29 44.82
CA ALA A 168 14.96 16.54 44.09
C ALA A 168 14.70 17.74 45.02
N LEU A 169 13.80 17.57 46.01
CA LEU A 169 13.48 18.63 46.98
C LEU A 169 14.68 19.04 47.84
N LYS A 170 15.59 18.12 48.17
CA LYS A 170 16.82 18.45 48.93
C LYS A 170 17.73 19.43 48.19
N HIS A 171 17.67 19.44 46.86
CA HIS A 171 18.47 20.33 46.01
C HIS A 171 17.72 21.60 45.60
N VAL A 172 16.56 21.89 46.20
CA VAL A 172 15.83 23.13 46.01
C VAL A 172 15.97 24.00 47.27
N SER A 173 16.46 25.21 47.09
CA SER A 173 16.58 26.24 48.13
C SER A 173 15.52 27.32 47.93
N ARG A 174 15.12 27.99 49.01
CA ARG A 174 14.31 29.20 48.94
C ARG A 174 15.21 30.42 48.86
N ASP A 175 14.97 31.22 47.83
CA ASP A 175 15.55 32.53 47.62
C ASP A 175 14.43 33.59 47.77
N PRO A 176 14.74 34.87 48.04
CA PRO A 176 13.72 35.91 48.21
C PRO A 176 12.80 36.08 46.99
N THR A 177 13.26 35.65 45.80
CA THR A 177 12.53 35.73 44.54
C THR A 177 11.75 34.46 44.20
N GLY A 178 11.96 33.35 44.91
CA GLY A 178 11.29 32.08 44.65
C GLY A 178 12.07 30.83 45.07
N LEU A 179 11.72 29.68 44.51
CA LEU A 179 12.45 28.42 44.71
C LEU A 179 13.53 28.29 43.63
N ILE A 180 14.79 28.18 44.05
CA ILE A 180 15.94 28.07 43.15
C ILE A 180 16.65 26.73 43.41
N PHE A 181 17.08 26.05 42.35
CA PHE A 181 17.90 24.85 42.49
C PHE A 181 19.33 25.21 42.94
N SER A 182 19.90 24.38 43.81
CA SER A 182 21.30 24.49 44.21
C SER A 182 22.21 24.45 42.97
N SER A 183 23.19 25.33 42.91
CA SER A 183 24.10 25.44 41.77
C SER A 183 25.07 24.26 41.62
N MET A 184 25.30 23.51 42.70
CA MET A 184 26.10 22.26 42.76
C MET A 184 27.48 22.38 42.09
N HIS A 185 28.08 23.59 42.07
CA HIS A 185 29.36 23.86 41.41
C HIS A 185 30.57 23.19 42.09
N ASN A 186 30.42 22.83 43.36
CA ASN A 186 31.41 22.10 44.17
C ASN A 186 31.17 20.57 44.17
N VAL A 187 30.28 20.07 43.31
CA VAL A 187 29.95 18.64 43.24
C VAL A 187 30.60 18.04 42.00
N VAL A 188 31.38 16.98 42.19
CA VAL A 188 31.82 16.09 41.11
C VAL A 188 30.82 14.95 41.03
N TYR A 189 30.19 14.79 39.87
CA TYR A 189 29.27 13.68 39.64
C TYR A 189 30.06 12.46 39.20
N LEU A 190 30.15 11.47 40.09
CA LEU A 190 30.59 10.13 39.75
C LEU A 190 29.37 9.33 39.29
N ASP A 191 29.41 8.86 38.05
CA ASP A 191 28.39 7.96 37.52
C ASP A 191 29.03 6.62 37.17
N GLU A 192 28.48 5.56 37.74
CA GLU A 192 28.77 4.19 37.34
C GLU A 192 27.74 3.76 36.32
N LYS A 193 28.19 3.65 35.07
CA LYS A 193 27.32 3.22 33.98
C LYS A 193 27.65 1.79 33.59
N TRP A 194 26.68 0.91 33.80
CA TRP A 194 26.74 -0.47 33.35
C TRP A 194 26.18 -0.60 31.94
N PHE A 195 27.00 -1.01 30.98
CA PHE A 195 26.56 -1.38 29.64
C PHE A 195 26.22 -2.86 29.63
N ASN A 196 24.95 -3.15 29.41
CA ASN A 196 24.50 -4.52 29.24
C ASN A 196 24.96 -5.04 27.87
N GLU A 197 25.44 -6.28 27.83
CA GLU A 197 25.74 -6.99 26.59
C GLU A 197 24.50 -7.07 25.67
N ASP A 198 23.32 -7.10 26.29
CA ASP A 198 22.04 -7.15 25.60
C ASP A 198 21.28 -5.80 25.63
N LYS A 199 20.67 -5.45 24.49
CA LYS A 199 19.86 -4.23 24.31
C LYS A 199 18.47 -4.40 24.90
N ASP A 200 17.97 -3.34 25.52
CA ASP A 200 16.62 -3.28 26.09
C ASP A 200 15.53 -3.47 25.04
N ASN A 201 15.64 -2.78 23.91
CA ASN A 201 14.76 -2.93 22.77
C ASN A 201 15.48 -3.67 21.65
N ARG A 202 14.88 -4.74 21.12
CA ARG A 202 15.30 -5.36 19.86
C ARG A 202 14.15 -5.42 18.89
N THR A 203 14.43 -5.06 17.64
CA THR A 203 13.52 -5.28 16.52
C THR A 203 13.92 -6.56 15.83
N VAL A 204 12.94 -7.43 15.55
CA VAL A 204 13.13 -8.67 14.82
C VAL A 204 12.14 -8.69 13.68
N TYR A 205 12.61 -9.04 12.49
CA TYR A 205 11.78 -9.32 11.32
C TYR A 205 11.42 -10.81 11.31
N GLY A 206 10.13 -11.11 11.19
CA GLY A 206 9.61 -12.46 11.16
C GLY A 206 8.44 -12.57 10.19
N LEU A 207 8.07 -13.79 9.85
CA LEU A 207 6.90 -14.04 9.03
C LEU A 207 5.61 -13.77 9.84
N PRO A 208 4.50 -13.40 9.17
CA PRO A 208 3.19 -13.32 9.81
C PRO A 208 2.84 -14.65 10.49
N GLY A 209 2.55 -14.60 11.79
CA GLY A 209 2.21 -15.79 12.57
C GLY A 209 3.41 -16.59 13.11
N GLU A 210 4.66 -16.22 12.80
CA GLU A 210 5.83 -16.84 13.39
C GLU A 210 5.90 -16.52 14.90
N ALA A 211 6.00 -17.57 15.72
CA ALA A 211 6.15 -17.42 17.16
C ALA A 211 7.54 -16.82 17.48
N LEU A 212 7.58 -15.50 17.65
CA LEU A 212 8.80 -14.81 18.01
C LEU A 212 9.17 -15.06 19.48
N PRO A 213 10.47 -15.13 19.79
CA PRO A 213 10.93 -15.53 21.10
C PRO A 213 10.65 -14.39 22.06
N LEU A 214 9.82 -14.68 23.06
CA LEU A 214 9.50 -13.72 24.08
C LEU A 214 10.72 -13.55 24.99
N ARG A 215 11.30 -12.35 24.97
CA ARG A 215 12.45 -12.03 25.82
C ARG A 215 11.97 -11.65 27.22
N ARG A 216 11.71 -12.65 28.06
CA ARG A 216 11.46 -12.45 29.48
C ARG A 216 12.75 -12.65 30.26
N ARG A 217 13.15 -11.64 31.03
CA ARG A 217 14.16 -11.78 32.09
C ARG A 217 13.56 -11.26 33.39
N LYS A 218 13.86 -11.96 34.50
CA LYS A 218 13.41 -11.56 35.84
C LYS A 218 13.93 -10.17 36.22
N SER A 219 15.18 -9.85 35.88
CA SER A 219 15.72 -8.49 36.00
C SER A 219 16.93 -8.28 35.08
N LYS A 220 17.32 -7.01 34.86
CA LYS A 220 18.56 -6.65 34.15
C LYS A 220 19.84 -7.05 34.90
N ARG A 221 19.76 -7.52 36.17
CA ARG A 221 20.93 -7.92 36.95
C ARG A 221 21.62 -9.17 36.41
N PHE A 222 20.88 -10.04 35.72
CA PHE A 222 21.38 -11.31 35.18
C PHE A 222 21.90 -11.22 33.73
N ILE A 223 22.03 -10.01 33.18
CA ILE A 223 22.65 -9.78 31.86
C ILE A 223 24.14 -9.52 32.11
N GLY A 224 25.04 -10.07 31.28
CA GLY A 224 26.45 -9.71 31.32
C GLY A 224 26.62 -8.20 31.15
N LYS A 225 27.50 -7.58 31.97
CA LYS A 225 27.67 -6.13 31.99
C LYS A 225 29.13 -5.74 32.00
N THR A 226 29.42 -4.65 31.31
CA THR A 226 30.70 -3.95 31.41
C THR A 226 30.46 -2.64 32.15
N MET A 227 31.20 -2.39 33.23
CA MET A 227 31.10 -1.16 34.02
C MET A 227 32.04 -0.11 33.44
N PHE A 228 31.54 1.11 33.32
CA PHE A 228 32.34 2.31 33.05
C PHE A 228 32.09 3.28 34.20
N LEU A 229 33.17 3.74 34.82
CA LEU A 229 33.14 4.81 35.80
C LEU A 229 33.55 6.10 35.12
N ALA A 230 32.70 7.12 35.21
CA ALA A 230 32.99 8.45 34.70
C ALA A 230 32.82 9.48 35.81
N ALA A 231 33.78 10.39 35.91
CA ALA A 231 33.68 11.57 36.76
C ALA A 231 33.44 12.79 35.87
N VAL A 232 32.32 13.47 36.08
CA VAL A 232 32.03 14.73 35.39
C VAL A 232 32.07 15.84 36.42
N ALA A 233 33.07 16.71 36.27
CA ALA A 233 33.14 17.99 36.95
C ALA A 233 32.79 19.10 35.96
N ARG A 234 32.31 20.24 36.47
CA ARG A 234 32.18 21.43 35.65
C ARG A 234 33.58 21.85 35.15
N SER A 235 33.68 22.20 33.86
CA SER A 235 34.91 22.85 33.35
C SER A 235 35.16 24.12 34.16
N ARG A 236 36.45 24.38 34.43
CA ARG A 236 36.89 25.67 34.98
C ARG A 236 36.60 26.78 33.98
#